data_AF-A0A948YW83-F1
#
_entry.id   AF-A0A948YW83-F1
#
_cell.length_a   1.000
_cell.length_b   1.000
_cell.length_c   1.000
_cell.angle_alpha   90.00
_cell.angle_beta   90.00
_cell.angle_gamma   90.00
#
_symmetry.space_group_name_H-M   'P 1'
#
loop_
_entity.id
_entity.type
_entity.pdbx_description
1 polymer ?
#
loop_
_entity_poly.entity_id
_entity_poly.type
_entity_poly.pdbx_seq_one_letter_code
_entity_poly.pdbx_strand_id
1 'polypeptide(L)'
;MKSKIIFTTVIIIVAVAGYLAYVQWATAPTSEPANDKASEAALSVSEALAIAKNSDCAKSGTVQEESFYNSNSKTWWFTLQADKPGCNPACVVAEDKTAEINWRCTGLIIPE
;
A
#
# COMPACT_ATOMS: atom_id res chain seq x y z
N MET A 1 0.25 54.77 -31.58
CA MET A 1 -0.81 53.76 -31.33
C MET A 1 -0.36 52.32 -31.56
N LYS A 2 0.32 51.99 -32.68
CA LYS A 2 0.78 50.61 -33.01
C LYS A 2 1.75 49.99 -31.99
N SER A 3 2.69 50.76 -31.46
CA SER A 3 3.67 50.28 -30.46
C SER A 3 3.01 49.86 -29.13
N LYS A 4 2.03 50.61 -28.62
CA LYS A 4 1.30 50.26 -27.39
C LYS A 4 0.50 48.96 -27.53
N ILE A 5 -0.09 48.72 -28.70
CA ILE A 5 -0.81 47.47 -29.02
C ILE A 5 0.15 46.28 -29.01
N ILE A 6 1.35 46.42 -29.58
CA ILE A 6 2.36 45.36 -29.58
C ILE A 6 2.80 45.02 -28.15
N PHE A 7 3.09 46.03 -27.32
CA PHE A 7 3.47 45.81 -25.92
C PHE A 7 2.36 45.11 -25.11
N THR A 8 1.11 45.53 -25.26
CA THR A 8 -0.03 44.89 -24.58
C THR A 8 -0.23 43.44 -25.01
N THR A 9 -0.12 43.15 -26.32
CA THR A 9 -0.25 41.78 -26.83
C THR A 9 0.85 40.86 -26.31
N VAL A 10 2.11 41.34 -26.23
CA VAL A 10 3.23 40.55 -25.69
C VAL A 10 3.02 40.22 -24.21
N ILE A 11 2.55 41.18 -23.40
CA ILE A 11 2.28 40.95 -21.97
C ILE A 11 1.19 39.89 -21.77
N ILE A 12 0.11 39.95 -22.57
CA ILE A 12 -0.96 38.96 -22.49
C ILE A 12 -0.45 37.56 -22.86
N ILE A 13 0.37 37.44 -23.90
CA ILE A 13 0.95 36.15 -24.30
C ILE A 13 1.82 35.56 -23.18
N VAL A 14 2.68 36.37 -22.55
CA VAL A 14 3.52 35.92 -21.44
C VAL A 14 2.67 35.50 -20.23
N ALA A 15 1.64 36.27 -19.90
CA ALA A 15 0.73 35.95 -18.79
C ALA A 15 -0.06 34.65 -19.04
N VAL A 16 -0.56 34.46 -20.27
CA VAL A 16 -1.29 33.24 -20.66
C VAL A 16 -0.35 32.03 -20.65
N ALA A 17 0.85 32.14 -21.22
CA ALA A 17 1.83 31.05 -21.20
C ALA A 17 2.23 30.67 -19.76
N GLY A 18 2.46 31.67 -18.90
CA GLY A 18 2.75 31.45 -17.49
C GLY A 18 1.58 30.79 -16.74
N TYR A 19 0.35 31.21 -17.01
CA TYR A 19 -0.84 30.60 -16.40
C TYR A 19 -1.09 29.16 -16.87
N LEU A 20 -0.88 28.87 -18.16
CA LEU A 20 -1.01 27.50 -18.68
C LEU A 20 0.06 26.57 -18.10
N ALA A 21 1.30 27.02 -18.05
CA ALA A 21 2.36 26.30 -17.34
C ALA A 21 1.98 26.10 -15.87
N TYR A 22 1.37 27.14 -15.24
CA TYR A 22 0.92 27.08 -13.87
C TYR A 22 -0.10 25.95 -13.63
N VAL A 23 -1.12 25.88 -14.48
CA VAL A 23 -2.17 24.87 -14.36
C VAL A 23 -1.59 23.46 -14.52
N GLN A 24 -0.67 23.26 -15.46
CA GLN A 24 -0.04 21.95 -15.69
C GLN A 24 0.74 21.43 -14.48
N TRP A 25 1.53 22.27 -13.79
CA TRP A 25 2.23 21.81 -12.58
C TRP A 25 1.28 21.60 -11.41
N ALA A 26 0.26 22.46 -11.25
CA ALA A 26 -0.69 22.38 -10.14
C ALA A 26 -1.62 21.16 -10.24
N THR A 27 -1.93 20.69 -11.45
CA THR A 27 -2.75 19.49 -11.67
C THR A 27 -1.93 18.24 -11.94
N ALA A 28 -0.60 18.30 -11.82
CA ALA A 28 0.22 17.10 -11.90
C ALA A 28 -0.26 16.14 -10.80
N PRO A 29 -0.70 14.92 -11.14
CA PRO A 29 -1.10 13.96 -10.14
C PRO A 29 0.12 13.72 -9.26
N THR A 30 0.02 14.10 -7.98
CA THR A 30 0.90 13.58 -6.95
C THR A 30 0.64 12.09 -6.95
N SER A 31 1.53 11.32 -7.57
CA SER A 31 1.50 9.87 -7.44
C SER A 31 1.68 9.58 -5.96
N GLU A 32 0.57 9.41 -5.23
CA GLU A 32 0.54 8.49 -4.11
C GLU A 32 1.16 7.19 -4.65
N PRO A 33 2.08 6.55 -3.92
CA PRO A 33 2.62 5.28 -4.38
C PRO A 33 1.47 4.28 -4.38
N ALA A 34 0.80 4.16 -5.52
CA ALA A 34 0.03 2.98 -5.86
C ALA A 34 1.04 1.84 -5.74
N ASN A 35 0.75 0.96 -4.80
CA ASN A 35 1.49 -0.22 -4.47
C ASN A 35 1.54 -1.14 -5.70
N ASP A 36 2.50 -0.88 -6.60
CA ASP A 36 2.82 -1.69 -7.78
C ASP A 36 3.45 -3.05 -7.41
N LYS A 37 3.02 -3.67 -6.30
CA LYS A 37 3.27 -5.09 -5.99
C LYS A 37 2.21 -6.03 -6.58
N ALA A 38 1.27 -5.50 -7.34
CA ALA A 38 0.23 -6.30 -7.98
C ALA A 38 0.75 -7.18 -9.14
N SER A 39 1.97 -6.96 -9.67
CA SER A 39 2.43 -7.65 -10.88
C SER A 39 2.96 -9.08 -10.65
N GLU A 40 3.28 -9.48 -9.41
CA GLU A 40 3.82 -10.81 -9.10
C GLU A 40 2.89 -11.71 -8.28
N ALA A 41 1.93 -11.14 -7.56
CA ALA A 41 1.07 -11.91 -6.65
C ALA A 41 -0.16 -12.46 -7.38
N ALA A 42 -0.43 -13.76 -7.25
CA ALA A 42 -1.63 -14.36 -7.84
C ALA A 42 -2.94 -13.89 -7.16
N LEU A 43 -2.84 -13.42 -5.91
CA LEU A 43 -3.95 -12.81 -5.17
C LEU A 43 -3.66 -11.32 -4.98
N SER A 44 -4.68 -10.48 -5.16
CA SER A 44 -4.58 -9.08 -4.74
C SER A 44 -4.51 -8.98 -3.20
N VAL A 45 -3.99 -7.86 -2.70
CA VAL A 45 -3.94 -7.59 -1.25
C VAL A 45 -5.33 -7.61 -0.61
N SER A 46 -6.36 -7.12 -1.30
CA SER A 46 -7.73 -7.07 -0.79
C SER A 46 -8.37 -8.46 -0.72
N GLU A 47 -8.14 -9.31 -1.74
CA GLU A 47 -8.56 -10.71 -1.71
C GLU A 47 -7.86 -11.49 -0.60
N ALA A 48 -6.54 -11.33 -0.46
CA ALA A 48 -5.77 -11.97 0.59
C ALA A 48 -6.21 -11.50 1.99
N LEU A 49 -6.48 -10.20 2.17
CA LEU A 49 -7.00 -9.66 3.42
C LEU A 49 -8.39 -10.23 3.76
N ALA A 50 -9.26 -10.38 2.75
CA ALA A 50 -10.57 -10.99 2.93
C ALA A 50 -10.45 -12.45 3.37
N ILE A 51 -9.51 -13.21 2.79
CA ILE A 51 -9.23 -14.60 3.21
C ILE A 51 -8.73 -14.61 4.67
N ALA A 52 -7.76 -13.75 5.01
CA ALA A 52 -7.23 -13.65 6.36
C ALA A 52 -8.32 -13.34 7.40
N LYS A 53 -9.18 -12.34 7.14
CA LYS A 53 -10.29 -11.93 8.02
C LYS A 53 -11.38 -13.00 8.16
N ASN A 54 -11.50 -13.95 7.23
CA ASN A 54 -12.48 -15.05 7.26
C ASN A 54 -11.87 -16.41 7.69
N SER A 55 -10.61 -16.43 8.10
CA SER A 55 -9.87 -17.64 8.49
C SER A 55 -9.76 -17.83 10.01
N ASP A 56 -9.06 -18.87 10.44
CA ASP A 56 -8.73 -19.09 11.85
C ASP A 56 -7.84 -17.99 12.46
N CYS A 57 -7.15 -17.20 11.62
CA CYS A 57 -6.42 -16.02 12.09
C CYS A 57 -7.34 -15.06 12.85
N ALA A 58 -8.54 -14.77 12.31
CA ALA A 58 -9.50 -13.87 12.93
C ALA A 58 -10.12 -14.41 14.23
N LYS A 59 -10.04 -15.74 14.45
CA LYS A 59 -10.45 -16.37 15.72
C LYS A 59 -9.40 -16.19 16.81
N SER A 60 -8.13 -16.03 16.43
CA SER A 60 -7.00 -15.91 17.36
C SER A 60 -6.67 -14.46 17.72
N GLY A 61 -7.11 -13.49 16.92
CA GLY A 61 -6.87 -12.07 17.17
C GLY A 61 -7.31 -11.16 16.01
N THR A 62 -6.93 -9.88 16.08
CA THR A 62 -7.28 -8.90 15.05
C THR A 62 -6.28 -8.94 13.90
N VAL A 63 -6.74 -9.29 12.69
CA VAL A 63 -5.95 -9.18 11.45
C VAL A 63 -5.89 -7.72 11.01
N GLN A 64 -4.69 -7.14 10.98
CA GLN A 64 -4.47 -5.78 10.54
C GLN A 64 -4.38 -5.68 9.01
N GLU A 65 -4.61 -4.48 8.47
CA GLU A 65 -4.53 -4.23 7.03
C GLU A 65 -3.09 -4.04 6.53
N GLU A 66 -2.18 -3.69 7.46
CA GLU A 66 -0.75 -3.66 7.19
C GLU A 66 -0.28 -5.03 6.73
N SER A 67 0.35 -5.05 5.56
CA SER A 67 0.70 -6.29 4.88
C SER A 67 1.94 -6.17 4.03
N PHE A 68 2.55 -7.33 3.75
CA PHE A 68 3.58 -7.44 2.73
C PHE A 68 3.41 -8.74 1.95
N TYR A 69 3.71 -8.71 0.65
CA TYR A 69 3.84 -9.92 -0.16
C TYR A 69 5.29 -10.41 -0.15
N ASN A 70 5.46 -11.70 0.16
CA ASN A 70 6.71 -12.44 0.06
C ASN A 70 6.72 -13.23 -1.25
N SER A 71 7.49 -12.77 -2.22
CA SER A 71 7.58 -13.39 -3.55
C SER A 71 8.36 -14.72 -3.56
N ASN A 72 9.20 -14.99 -2.56
CA ASN A 72 9.94 -16.25 -2.45
C ASN A 72 9.01 -17.42 -2.10
N SER A 73 8.10 -17.18 -1.15
CA SER A 73 7.13 -18.18 -0.68
C SER A 73 5.75 -18.02 -1.30
N LYS A 74 5.54 -17.01 -2.15
CA LYS A 74 4.25 -16.73 -2.80
C LYS A 74 3.12 -16.57 -1.78
N THR A 75 3.33 -15.69 -0.80
CA THR A 75 2.40 -15.52 0.33
C THR A 75 2.22 -14.05 0.69
N TRP A 76 1.00 -13.68 1.07
CA TRP A 76 0.69 -12.43 1.75
C TRP A 76 0.82 -12.61 3.26
N TRP A 77 1.40 -11.62 3.93
CA TRP A 77 1.61 -11.62 5.37
C TRP A 77 0.91 -10.40 5.95
N PHE A 78 -0.02 -10.63 6.87
CA PHE A 78 -0.74 -9.60 7.61
C PHE A 78 -0.35 -9.67 9.08
N THR A 79 -0.15 -8.51 9.71
CA THR A 79 0.08 -8.48 11.16
C THR A 79 -1.15 -9.03 11.90
N LEU A 80 -0.93 -9.96 12.84
CA LEU A 80 -1.98 -10.50 13.70
C LEU A 80 -1.80 -10.00 15.12
N GLN A 81 -2.77 -9.26 15.64
CA GLN A 81 -2.78 -8.82 17.04
C GLN A 81 -3.42 -9.91 17.90
N ALA A 82 -2.60 -10.86 18.35
CA ALA A 82 -2.98 -11.95 19.25
C ALA A 82 -1.98 -12.01 20.41
N ASP A 83 -2.47 -12.20 21.63
CA ASP A 83 -1.61 -12.27 22.82
C ASP A 83 -1.03 -13.67 22.98
N LYS A 84 0.29 -13.77 22.83
CA LYS A 84 1.06 -14.97 23.12
C LYS A 84 2.48 -14.57 23.54
N PRO A 85 2.88 -14.77 24.81
CA PRO A 85 4.18 -14.35 25.30
C PRO A 85 5.33 -14.88 24.44
N GLY A 86 6.28 -13.99 24.13
CA GLY A 86 7.46 -14.32 23.30
C GLY A 86 7.16 -14.48 21.81
N CYS A 87 5.95 -14.19 21.33
CA CYS A 87 5.56 -14.34 19.93
C CYS A 87 5.18 -13.00 19.28
N ASN A 88 5.37 -12.92 17.95
CA ASN A 88 4.95 -11.78 17.14
C ASN A 88 4.20 -12.30 15.91
N PRO A 89 2.92 -12.67 16.07
CA PRO A 89 2.23 -13.46 15.06
C PRO A 89 1.87 -12.68 13.79
N ALA A 90 1.81 -13.40 12.68
CA ALA A 90 1.28 -12.94 11.41
C ALA A 90 0.25 -13.94 10.87
N CYS A 91 -0.76 -13.46 10.18
CA CYS A 91 -1.61 -14.30 9.34
C CYS A 91 -0.97 -14.39 7.94
N VAL A 92 -0.62 -15.60 7.53
CA VAL A 92 0.03 -15.86 6.24
C VAL A 92 -1.01 -16.49 5.31
N VAL A 93 -1.25 -15.84 4.17
CA VAL A 93 -2.19 -16.29 3.14
C VAL A 93 -1.41 -16.74 1.92
N ALA A 94 -1.59 -17.99 1.49
CA ALA A 94 -0.96 -18.54 0.30
C ALA A 94 -1.84 -18.35 -0.95
N GLU A 95 -1.24 -18.52 -2.13
CA GLU A 95 -1.95 -18.36 -3.42
C GLU A 95 -3.06 -19.38 -3.64
N ASP A 96 -3.02 -20.53 -2.96
CA ASP A 96 -4.10 -21.54 -2.95
C ASP A 96 -5.30 -21.16 -2.05
N LYS A 97 -5.28 -19.94 -1.51
CA LYS A 97 -6.32 -19.35 -0.65
C LYS A 97 -6.42 -20.00 0.74
N THR A 98 -5.38 -20.71 1.18
CA THR A 98 -5.23 -21.11 2.58
C THR A 98 -4.67 -19.99 3.43
N ALA A 99 -4.98 -19.99 4.72
CA ALA A 99 -4.49 -19.00 5.68
C ALA A 99 -4.09 -19.67 6.99
N GLU A 100 -2.88 -19.36 7.45
CA GLU A 100 -2.27 -19.97 8.64
C GLU A 100 -1.63 -18.91 9.54
N ILE A 101 -1.62 -19.17 10.84
CA ILE A 101 -0.94 -18.29 11.80
C ILE A 101 0.53 -18.67 11.89
N ASN A 102 1.41 -17.75 11.50
CA ASN A 102 2.83 -17.85 11.79
C ASN A 102 3.16 -17.07 13.06
N TRP A 103 3.40 -17.78 14.15
CA TRP A 103 3.61 -17.17 15.47
C TRP A 103 4.94 -16.43 15.64
N ARG A 104 5.96 -16.73 14.81
CA ARG A 104 7.28 -16.08 14.84
C ARG A 104 7.84 -15.88 16.25
N CYS A 105 7.76 -16.93 17.09
CA CYS A 105 8.18 -16.83 18.48
C CYS A 105 9.70 -16.80 18.64
N THR A 106 10.18 -16.14 19.69
CA THR A 106 11.58 -16.12 20.10
C THR A 106 11.74 -16.73 21.49
N GLY A 107 12.89 -17.36 21.73
CA GLY A 107 13.34 -17.74 23.08
C GLY A 107 12.90 -19.11 23.61
N LEU A 108 13.74 -19.66 24.51
CA LEU A 108 13.50 -20.87 25.28
C LEU A 108 12.43 -20.58 26.33
N ILE A 109 11.31 -21.30 26.32
CA ILE A 109 10.34 -21.24 27.42
C ILE A 109 11.04 -21.80 28.66
N ILE A 110 11.33 -20.97 29.67
CA ILE A 110 11.72 -21.47 30.98
C ILE A 110 10.41 -21.84 31.70
N PRO A 111 10.10 -23.13 31.93
CA PRO A 111 8.92 -23.51 32.69
C PRO A 111 9.05 -23.02 34.15
N GLU A 112 7.93 -22.59 34.74
CA GLU A 112 7.84 -22.33 36.19
C GLU A 112 7.94 -23.64 37.01
#